data_AF-A0A842YGL6-F1
#
_entry.id   AF-A0A842YGL6-F1
#
_cell.length_a   1.000
_cell.length_b   1.000
_cell.length_c   1.000
_cell.angle_alpha   90.00
_cell.angle_beta   90.00
_cell.angle_gamma   90.00
#
_symmetry.space_group_name_H-M   'P 1'
#
loop_
_entity.id
_entity.type
_entity.pdbx_description
1 polymer ?
#
loop_
_entity_poly.entity_id
_entity_poly.type
_entity_poly.pdbx_seq_one_letter_code
_entity_poly.pdbx_strand_id
1 'polypeptide(L)'
;FEPSVDKDTIREVANAGATAVGLHIESADESIREEMSPGKHQYGSLDLYKRSWQYALDCFERGRVSTFILHGLGEDKSRTLSLVGELSEAGIMSVVAPVRPSSGSQLANYKPTYVGHLEESIEFYKEIGKILFQHNLNPKETAAGCHRCGGCTPIQEAYEWAASLSS
;
A
#
# COMPACT_ATOMS: atom_id res chain seq x y z
N PHE A 1 7.83 3.66 8.76
CA PHE A 1 9.30 3.53 8.72
C PHE A 1 9.74 3.36 7.28
N GLU A 2 10.92 3.91 6.94
CA GLU A 2 11.58 3.75 5.64
C GLU A 2 13.10 3.75 5.89
N PRO A 3 13.93 2.75 5.47
CA PRO A 3 13.71 1.32 5.25
C PRO A 3 13.81 0.50 6.57
N SER A 4 14.10 -0.81 6.47
CA SER A 4 13.98 -1.87 7.48
C SER A 4 14.29 -1.53 8.94
N VAL A 5 13.22 -1.44 9.72
CA VAL A 5 13.34 -1.44 11.17
C VAL A 5 13.50 -2.85 11.68
N ASP A 6 14.49 -3.06 12.53
CA ASP A 6 14.55 -4.30 13.29
C ASP A 6 13.31 -4.44 14.19
N LYS A 7 13.11 -5.67 14.66
CA LYS A 7 11.98 -6.02 15.51
C LYS A 7 11.93 -5.16 16.78
N ASP A 8 13.09 -4.77 17.31
CA ASP A 8 13.18 -4.04 18.57
C ASP A 8 12.68 -2.60 18.41
N THR A 9 13.03 -1.93 17.32
CA THR A 9 12.53 -0.59 16.99
C THR A 9 11.01 -0.58 16.81
N ILE A 10 10.45 -1.59 16.12
CA ILE A 10 8.99 -1.72 15.98
C ILE A 10 8.33 -1.89 17.36
N ARG A 11 8.92 -2.73 18.21
CA ARG A 11 8.41 -2.97 19.57
C ARG A 11 8.50 -1.72 20.45
N GLU A 12 9.58 -0.95 20.36
CA GLU A 12 9.74 0.31 21.09
C GLU A 12 8.63 1.30 20.72
N VAL A 13 8.32 1.44 19.44
CA VAL A 13 7.23 2.31 18.98
C VAL A 13 5.86 1.83 19.46
N ALA A 14 5.61 0.52 19.44
CA ALA A 14 4.39 -0.06 20.02
C ALA A 14 4.30 0.22 21.53
N ASN A 15 5.37 -0.01 22.28
CA ASN A 15 5.46 0.23 23.72
C ASN A 15 5.31 1.72 24.09
N ALA A 16 5.69 2.63 23.19
CA ALA A 16 5.47 4.07 23.34
C ALA A 16 4.00 4.49 23.14
N GLY A 17 3.10 3.56 22.80
CA GLY A 17 1.67 3.79 22.67
C GLY A 17 1.17 3.98 21.23
N ALA A 18 1.98 3.67 20.22
CA ALA A 18 1.49 3.64 18.85
C ALA A 18 0.42 2.55 18.69
N THR A 19 -0.65 2.86 17.95
CA THR A 19 -1.77 1.92 17.72
C THR A 19 -1.82 1.36 16.30
N ALA A 20 -0.92 1.82 15.42
CA ALA A 20 -0.78 1.38 14.04
C ALA A 20 0.59 1.79 13.47
N VAL A 21 1.01 1.13 12.40
CA VAL A 21 2.31 1.37 11.76
C VAL A 21 2.23 1.24 10.24
N GLY A 22 3.01 2.07 9.54
CA GLY A 22 3.18 2.04 8.09
C GLY A 22 4.61 1.65 7.69
N LEU A 23 4.72 0.71 6.76
CA LEU A 23 5.97 0.23 6.14
C LEU A 23 5.73 0.16 4.63
N HIS A 24 6.24 1.13 3.87
CA HIS A 24 5.78 1.41 2.51
C HIS A 24 6.76 0.93 1.43
N ILE A 25 6.29 0.03 0.56
CA ILE A 25 7.09 -0.63 -0.48
C ILE A 25 7.12 0.14 -1.81
N GLU A 26 6.14 1.01 -2.02
CA GLU A 26 5.91 1.86 -3.20
C GLU A 26 5.58 1.12 -4.51
N SER A 27 6.18 -0.04 -4.79
CA SER A 27 5.85 -0.85 -5.95
C SER A 27 6.12 -2.34 -5.71
N ALA A 28 5.40 -3.21 -6.41
CA ALA A 28 5.68 -4.64 -6.47
C ALA A 28 6.80 -4.98 -7.48
N ASP A 29 7.16 -4.03 -8.35
CA ASP A 29 8.13 -4.22 -9.42
C ASP A 29 9.52 -3.72 -9.03
N GLU A 30 10.50 -4.63 -8.91
CA GLU A 30 11.88 -4.25 -8.56
C GLU A 30 12.49 -3.22 -9.52
N SER A 31 12.22 -3.33 -10.83
CA SER A 31 12.72 -2.33 -11.80
C SER A 31 12.12 -0.94 -11.57
N ILE A 32 10.85 -0.86 -11.19
CA ILE A 32 10.20 0.41 -10.83
C ILE A 32 10.78 0.92 -9.51
N ARG A 33 11.04 0.04 -8.54
CA ARG A 33 11.64 0.43 -7.26
C ARG A 33 13.06 0.97 -7.45
N GLU A 34 13.85 0.34 -8.31
CA GLU A 34 15.21 0.76 -8.66
C GLU A 34 15.22 2.17 -9.27
N GLU A 35 14.29 2.45 -10.19
CA GLU A 35 14.21 3.75 -10.85
C GLU A 35 13.57 4.84 -9.97
N MET A 36 12.41 4.55 -9.38
CA MET A 36 11.56 5.54 -8.70
C MET A 36 11.91 5.73 -7.23
N SER A 37 12.54 4.73 -6.61
CA SER A 37 12.89 4.74 -5.18
C SER A 37 14.26 4.11 -4.92
N PRO A 38 15.34 4.57 -5.60
CA PRO A 38 16.64 3.90 -5.63
C PRO A 38 17.22 3.65 -4.23
N GLY A 39 17.01 4.56 -3.29
CA GLY A 39 17.42 4.36 -1.89
C GLY A 39 16.68 3.21 -1.20
N LYS A 40 15.35 3.11 -1.38
CA LYS A 40 14.57 1.99 -0.83
C LYS A 40 14.91 0.67 -1.51
N HIS A 41 15.18 0.70 -2.82
CA HIS A 41 15.66 -0.48 -3.54
C HIS A 41 17.02 -0.95 -3.02
N GLN A 42 17.99 -0.04 -2.91
CA GLN A 42 19.36 -0.35 -2.47
C GLN A 42 19.43 -0.88 -1.03
N TYR A 43 18.65 -0.31 -0.11
CA TYR A 43 18.74 -0.61 1.33
C TYR A 43 17.56 -1.44 1.87
N GLY A 44 16.56 -1.74 1.05
CA GLY A 44 15.32 -2.40 1.47
C GLY A 44 14.87 -3.44 0.47
N SER A 45 15.46 -4.64 0.48
CA SER A 45 14.97 -5.74 -0.37
C SER A 45 13.51 -6.10 -0.05
N LEU A 46 12.79 -6.68 -1.01
CA LEU A 46 11.42 -7.16 -0.78
C LEU A 46 11.33 -8.16 0.38
N ASP A 47 12.31 -9.06 0.51
CA ASP A 47 12.41 -10.00 1.63
C ASP A 47 12.48 -9.29 2.98
N LEU A 48 13.23 -8.19 3.04
CA LEU A 48 13.36 -7.40 4.25
C LEU A 48 12.07 -6.66 4.61
N TYR A 49 11.31 -6.19 3.62
CA TYR A 49 9.95 -5.69 3.85
C TYR A 49 9.01 -6.79 4.35
N LYS A 50 9.06 -7.98 3.75
CA LYS A 50 8.28 -9.15 4.20
C LYS A 50 8.57 -9.47 5.67
N ARG A 51 9.84 -9.52 6.07
CA ARG A 51 10.22 -9.69 7.50
C ARG A 51 9.72 -8.56 8.39
N SER A 52 9.88 -7.31 7.95
CA SER A 52 9.48 -6.13 8.74
C SER A 52 7.97 -6.10 8.98
N TRP A 53 7.16 -6.47 7.98
CA TRP A 53 5.72 -6.59 8.16
C TRP A 53 5.36 -7.71 9.12
N GLN A 54 6.05 -8.86 9.10
CA GLN A 54 5.82 -9.92 10.08
C GLN A 54 6.15 -9.45 11.51
N TYR A 55 7.25 -8.74 11.71
CA TYR A 55 7.57 -8.14 13.02
C TYR A 55 6.54 -7.09 13.47
N ALA A 56 5.97 -6.33 12.52
CA ALA A 56 4.88 -5.42 12.82
C ALA A 56 3.61 -6.18 13.24
N LEU A 57 3.27 -7.28 12.58
CA LEU A 57 2.13 -8.12 12.95
C LEU A 57 2.30 -8.82 14.32
N ASP A 58 3.53 -9.01 14.80
CA ASP A 58 3.79 -9.46 16.18
C ASP A 58 3.41 -8.40 17.24
N CYS A 59 3.37 -7.11 16.86
CA CYS A 59 3.18 -5.98 17.78
C CYS A 59 1.83 -5.26 17.59
N PHE A 60 1.23 -5.36 16.40
CA PHE A 60 0.03 -4.63 16.01
C PHE A 60 -1.02 -5.58 15.45
N GLU A 61 -2.29 -5.30 15.71
CA GLU A 61 -3.41 -6.12 15.23
C GLU A 61 -3.57 -6.08 13.71
N ARG A 62 -4.31 -7.06 13.18
CA ARG A 62 -4.78 -7.07 11.78
C ARG A 62 -5.42 -5.73 11.42
N GLY A 63 -5.09 -5.20 10.24
CA GLY A 63 -5.57 -3.90 9.77
C GLY A 63 -4.92 -2.68 10.44
N ARG A 64 -3.96 -2.89 11.36
CA ARG A 64 -3.15 -1.81 11.97
C ARG A 64 -1.74 -1.72 11.39
N VAL A 65 -1.34 -2.68 10.55
CA VAL A 65 -0.12 -2.62 9.73
C VAL A 65 -0.52 -2.23 8.31
N SER A 66 0.20 -1.28 7.70
CA SER A 66 -0.11 -0.80 6.35
C SER A 66 1.12 -0.66 5.45
N THR A 67 0.91 -0.74 4.14
CA THR A 67 1.90 -0.39 3.12
C THR A 67 1.28 0.55 2.08
N PHE A 68 2.10 1.42 1.49
CA PHE A 68 1.70 2.18 0.30
C PHE A 68 2.26 1.50 -0.94
N ILE A 69 1.43 1.45 -1.98
CA ILE A 69 1.79 1.04 -3.33
C ILE A 69 1.29 2.12 -4.27
N LEU A 70 2.13 2.53 -5.22
CA LEU A 70 1.85 3.61 -6.14
C LEU A 70 1.34 3.07 -7.48
N HIS A 71 0.23 3.64 -7.94
CA HIS A 71 -0.36 3.35 -9.23
C HIS A 71 -0.01 4.43 -10.25
N GLY A 72 0.46 4.02 -11.42
CA GLY A 72 0.75 4.91 -12.54
C GLY A 72 2.23 5.21 -12.75
N LEU A 73 3.14 4.43 -12.14
CA LEU A 73 4.60 4.51 -12.35
C LEU A 73 5.07 3.72 -13.58
N GLY A 74 4.20 2.90 -14.17
CA GLY A 74 4.57 1.93 -15.21
C GLY A 74 4.71 0.50 -14.67
N GLU A 75 4.20 0.27 -13.47
CA GLU A 75 4.12 -1.03 -12.81
C GLU A 75 3.26 -2.04 -13.58
N ASP A 76 3.56 -3.32 -13.39
CA ASP A 76 2.69 -4.40 -13.80
C ASP A 76 1.54 -4.50 -12.80
N LYS A 77 0.33 -4.10 -13.25
CA LYS A 77 -0.89 -4.16 -12.46
C LYS A 77 -1.15 -5.56 -11.89
N SER A 78 -0.79 -6.64 -12.60
CA SER A 78 -1.00 -8.01 -12.12
C SER A 78 -0.11 -8.36 -10.92
N ARG A 79 1.15 -7.89 -10.93
CA ARG A 79 2.07 -8.04 -9.78
C ARG A 79 1.59 -7.24 -8.59
N THR A 80 1.07 -6.04 -8.84
CA THR A 80 0.46 -5.24 -7.77
C THR A 80 -0.73 -5.96 -7.14
N LEU A 81 -1.65 -6.50 -7.95
CA LEU A 81 -2.80 -7.28 -7.43
C LEU A 81 -2.34 -8.53 -6.64
N SER A 82 -1.33 -9.25 -7.13
CA SER A 82 -0.75 -10.40 -6.43
C SER A 82 -0.22 -10.00 -5.05
N LEU A 83 0.57 -8.92 -4.98
CA LEU A 83 1.12 -8.43 -3.72
C LEU A 83 0.01 -7.94 -2.78
N VAL A 84 -0.97 -7.21 -3.28
CA VAL A 84 -2.14 -6.76 -2.49
C VAL A 84 -2.89 -7.97 -1.91
N GLY A 85 -3.05 -9.05 -2.68
CA GLY A 85 -3.62 -10.32 -2.21
C GLY A 85 -2.82 -10.94 -1.07
N GLU A 86 -1.53 -11.20 -1.29
CA GLU A 86 -0.61 -11.76 -0.29
C GLU A 86 -0.64 -10.98 1.03
N LEU A 87 -0.58 -9.64 0.94
CA LEU A 87 -0.57 -8.76 2.10
C LEU A 87 -1.92 -8.71 2.80
N SER A 88 -3.02 -8.71 2.04
CA SER A 88 -4.38 -8.69 2.59
C SER A 88 -4.70 -9.98 3.34
N GLU A 89 -4.24 -11.13 2.83
CA GLU A 89 -4.35 -12.40 3.53
C GLU A 89 -3.64 -12.35 4.88
N ALA A 90 -2.40 -11.84 4.92
CA ALA A 90 -1.63 -11.63 6.15
C ALA A 90 -2.22 -10.58 7.10
N GLY A 91 -3.19 -9.77 6.64
CA GLY A 91 -3.85 -8.76 7.47
C GLY A 91 -3.23 -7.37 7.41
N ILE A 92 -2.43 -7.12 6.38
CA ILE A 92 -1.77 -5.84 6.13
C ILE A 92 -2.65 -5.03 5.17
N MET A 93 -2.97 -3.80 5.57
CA MET A 93 -3.72 -2.87 4.74
C MET A 93 -2.85 -2.35 3.59
N SER A 94 -3.16 -2.73 2.36
CA SER A 94 -2.49 -2.20 1.17
C SER A 94 -3.19 -0.95 0.66
N VAL A 95 -2.52 0.19 0.81
CA VAL A 95 -3.02 1.48 0.34
C VAL A 95 -2.47 1.75 -1.05
N VAL A 96 -3.25 1.41 -2.08
CA VAL A 96 -2.88 1.70 -3.46
C VAL A 96 -3.29 3.12 -3.81
N ALA A 97 -2.34 4.00 -4.10
CA ALA A 97 -2.61 5.43 -4.38
C ALA A 97 -2.10 5.82 -5.77
N PRO A 98 -2.86 6.62 -6.54
CA PRO A 98 -2.39 7.10 -7.83
C PRO A 98 -1.27 8.13 -7.62
N VAL A 99 -0.21 8.02 -8.42
CA VAL A 99 0.88 9.00 -8.42
C VAL A 99 0.38 10.32 -8.98
N ARG A 100 0.49 11.38 -8.17
CA ARG A 100 0.16 12.75 -8.55
C ARG A 100 1.45 13.58 -8.52
N PRO A 101 2.12 13.76 -9.67
CA PRO A 101 3.29 14.63 -9.78
C PRO A 101 3.08 15.99 -9.12
N SER A 102 3.97 16.36 -8.21
CA SER A 102 3.90 17.66 -7.54
C SER A 102 4.95 18.62 -8.11
N SER A 103 4.60 19.89 -8.20
CA SER A 103 5.53 20.94 -8.61
C SER A 103 6.78 20.95 -7.72
N GLY A 104 7.96 21.04 -8.34
CA GLY A 104 9.25 21.04 -7.63
C GLY A 104 9.77 19.66 -7.22
N SER A 105 9.02 18.58 -7.42
CA SER A 105 9.54 17.21 -7.26
C SER A 105 10.38 16.78 -8.47
N GLN A 106 11.19 15.73 -8.31
CA GLN A 106 11.91 15.11 -9.42
C GLN A 106 10.96 14.54 -10.50
N LEU A 107 9.73 14.19 -10.11
CA LEU A 107 8.70 13.69 -11.00
C LEU A 107 7.77 14.79 -11.53
N ALA A 108 8.08 16.08 -11.37
CA ALA A 108 7.15 17.17 -11.72
C ALA A 108 6.61 17.12 -13.16
N ASN A 109 7.40 16.62 -14.12
CA ASN A 109 7.01 16.49 -15.53
C ASN A 109 6.64 15.05 -15.92
N TYR A 110 6.63 14.12 -14.96
CA TYR A 110 6.24 12.75 -15.21
C TYR A 110 4.76 12.70 -15.56
N LYS A 111 4.39 11.93 -16.60
CA LYS A 111 2.99 11.68 -16.94
C LYS A 111 2.63 10.27 -16.44
N PRO A 112 1.78 10.14 -15.40
CA PRO A 112 1.37 8.84 -14.92
C PRO A 112 0.72 8.00 -16.03
N THR A 113 0.99 6.70 -16.02
CA THR A 113 0.57 5.80 -17.11
C THR A 113 -0.96 5.67 -17.22
N TYR A 114 -1.69 5.95 -16.15
CA TYR A 114 -3.16 6.00 -16.17
C TYR A 114 -3.74 7.20 -16.93
N VAL A 115 -2.95 8.23 -17.24
CA VAL A 115 -3.45 9.45 -17.90
C VAL A 115 -3.80 9.13 -19.36
N GLY A 116 -5.10 9.02 -19.64
CA GLY A 116 -5.66 8.58 -20.92
C GLY A 116 -6.32 7.19 -20.88
N HIS A 117 -6.24 6.50 -19.72
CA HIS A 117 -6.71 5.13 -19.50
C HIS A 117 -7.45 5.02 -18.14
N LEU A 118 -8.37 5.94 -17.88
CA LEU A 118 -9.04 6.04 -16.56
C LEU A 118 -9.93 4.82 -16.29
N GLU A 119 -10.62 4.31 -17.32
CA GLU A 119 -11.48 3.13 -17.22
C GLU A 119 -10.70 1.91 -16.74
N GLU A 120 -9.48 1.69 -17.27
CA GLU A 120 -8.61 0.61 -16.82
C GLU A 120 -8.18 0.77 -15.35
N SER A 121 -8.02 2.02 -14.91
CA SER A 121 -7.65 2.34 -13.52
C SER A 121 -8.81 2.06 -12.58
N ILE A 122 -10.03 2.40 -13.00
CA ILE A 122 -11.26 2.09 -12.26
C ILE A 122 -11.41 0.58 -12.09
N GLU A 123 -11.25 -0.20 -13.17
CA GLU A 123 -11.32 -1.67 -13.08
C GLU A 123 -10.20 -2.24 -12.19
N PHE A 124 -8.99 -1.70 -12.26
CA PHE A 124 -7.89 -2.07 -11.37
C PHE A 124 -8.22 -1.82 -9.89
N TYR A 125 -8.78 -0.66 -9.54
CA TYR A 125 -9.20 -0.37 -8.17
C TYR A 125 -10.36 -1.25 -7.71
N LYS A 126 -11.30 -1.59 -8.60
CA LYS A 126 -12.39 -2.54 -8.29
C LYS A 126 -11.85 -3.91 -7.91
N GLU A 127 -10.83 -4.42 -8.59
CA GLU A 127 -10.16 -5.67 -8.19
C GLU A 127 -9.48 -5.55 -6.82
N ILE A 128 -8.82 -4.43 -6.52
CA ILE A 128 -8.28 -4.15 -5.18
C ILE A 128 -9.41 -4.15 -4.13
N GLY A 129 -10.54 -3.51 -4.43
CA GLY A 129 -11.71 -3.48 -3.55
C GLY A 129 -12.25 -4.88 -3.22
N LYS A 130 -12.32 -5.77 -4.22
CA LYS A 130 -12.70 -7.18 -4.00
C LYS A 130 -11.74 -7.89 -3.06
N ILE A 131 -10.43 -7.74 -3.26
CA ILE A 131 -9.41 -8.38 -2.43
C ILE A 131 -9.55 -7.89 -0.97
N LEU A 132 -9.64 -6.58 -0.77
CA LEU A 132 -9.78 -6.00 0.56
C LEU A 132 -11.07 -6.47 1.26
N PHE A 133 -12.19 -6.52 0.53
CA PHE A 133 -13.46 -7.02 1.05
C PHE A 133 -13.40 -8.50 1.44
N GLN A 134 -12.85 -9.36 0.56
CA GLN A 134 -12.68 -10.79 0.82
C GLN A 134 -11.88 -11.06 2.11
N HIS A 135 -10.94 -10.18 2.44
CA HIS A 135 -10.08 -10.31 3.60
C HIS A 135 -10.52 -9.47 4.82
N ASN A 136 -11.73 -8.88 4.80
CA ASN A 136 -12.27 -8.02 5.87
C ASN A 136 -11.31 -6.89 6.26
N LEU A 137 -10.70 -6.24 5.26
CA LEU A 137 -9.81 -5.09 5.44
C LEU A 137 -10.51 -3.83 4.94
N ASN A 138 -11.44 -3.31 5.74
CA ASN A 138 -12.15 -2.08 5.45
C ASN A 138 -11.25 -0.85 5.71
N PRO A 139 -10.94 -0.01 4.70
CA PRO A 139 -10.08 1.17 4.91
C PRO A 139 -10.63 2.14 5.99
N LYS A 140 -11.95 2.25 6.16
CA LYS A 140 -12.60 3.06 7.22
C LYS A 140 -12.31 2.59 8.66
N GLU A 141 -11.97 1.32 8.86
CA GLU A 141 -11.76 0.71 10.18
C GLU A 141 -10.30 0.77 10.66
N THR A 142 -9.41 1.25 9.78
CA THR A 142 -7.99 1.46 10.09
C THR A 142 -7.82 2.48 11.22
N ALA A 143 -6.86 2.26 12.13
CA ALA A 143 -6.74 3.09 13.35
C ALA A 143 -6.24 4.49 13.00
N ALA A 144 -5.21 4.55 12.16
CA ALA A 144 -4.46 5.73 11.83
C ALA A 144 -3.84 5.61 10.44
N GLY A 145 -3.40 6.75 9.90
CA GLY A 145 -2.85 6.86 8.55
C GLY A 145 -3.74 7.71 7.65
N CYS A 146 -3.15 8.30 6.61
CA CYS A 146 -3.86 9.16 5.65
C CYS A 146 -4.92 8.39 4.84
N HIS A 147 -4.85 7.06 4.77
CA HIS A 147 -5.86 6.25 4.09
C HIS A 147 -7.21 6.21 4.83
N ARG A 148 -7.25 6.49 6.14
CA ARG A 148 -8.51 6.58 6.88
C ARG A 148 -9.43 7.69 6.36
N CYS A 149 -8.87 8.78 5.82
CA CYS A 149 -9.69 9.86 5.25
C CYS A 149 -10.13 9.62 3.80
N GLY A 150 -9.54 8.63 3.10
CA GLY A 150 -9.86 8.30 1.71
C GLY A 150 -9.42 9.33 0.65
N GLY A 151 -8.96 10.53 1.01
CA GLY A 151 -8.74 11.62 0.03
C GLY A 151 -7.62 11.36 -1.00
N CYS A 152 -6.71 10.44 -0.71
CA CYS A 152 -5.56 10.14 -1.56
C CYS A 152 -5.75 8.91 -2.45
N THR A 153 -6.82 8.14 -2.30
CA THR A 153 -7.01 6.87 -3.01
C THR A 153 -8.48 6.46 -3.06
N PRO A 154 -8.98 5.87 -4.17
CA PRO A 154 -10.36 5.41 -4.29
C PRO A 154 -10.62 4.01 -3.67
N ILE A 155 -9.70 3.48 -2.85
CA ILE A 155 -9.84 2.11 -2.30
C ILE A 155 -11.05 1.95 -1.37
N GLN A 156 -11.53 3.04 -0.74
CA GLN A 156 -12.73 2.97 0.10
C GLN A 156 -13.98 2.79 -0.76
N GLU A 157 -14.12 3.57 -1.82
CA GLU A 157 -15.21 3.45 -2.79
C GLU A 157 -15.18 2.08 -3.47
N ALA A 158 -13.98 1.58 -3.79
CA ALA A 158 -13.82 0.25 -4.36
C ALA A 158 -14.23 -0.88 -3.38
N TYR A 159 -13.87 -0.76 -2.10
CA TYR A 159 -14.31 -1.70 -1.05
C TYR A 159 -15.83 -1.71 -0.91
N GLU A 160 -16.46 -0.53 -0.84
CA GLU A 160 -17.92 -0.41 -0.73
C GLU A 160 -18.65 -0.95 -1.94
N TRP A 161 -18.12 -0.69 -3.14
CA TRP A 161 -18.60 -1.30 -4.36
C TRP A 161 -18.54 -2.84 -4.29
N ALA A 162 -17.41 -3.41 -3.88
CA ALA A 162 -17.28 -4.86 -3.73
C ALA A 162 -18.26 -5.44 -2.70
N ALA A 163 -18.47 -4.76 -1.57
CA ALA A 163 -19.44 -5.16 -0.55
C ALA A 163 -20.88 -5.17 -1.11
N SER A 164 -21.23 -4.20 -1.96
CA SER A 164 -22.55 -4.11 -2.59
C SER A 164 -22.89 -5.25 -3.56
N LEU A 165 -21.89 -6.02 -4.03
CA LEU A 165 -22.11 -7.20 -4.87
C LEU A 165 -22.56 -8.43 -4.05
N SER A 166 -22.37 -8.40 -2.74
CA SER A 166 -22.70 -9.50 -1.81
C SER A 166 -24.01 -9.27 -1.05
N SER A 167 -24.64 -8.11 -1.27
CA SER A 167 -25.95 -7.71 -0.72
C SER A 167 -27.05 -7.91 -1.75
#